data_AF-A0A382VZZ8-F1
#
_entry.id   AF-A0A382VZZ8-F1
#
_cell.length_a   1.000
_cell.length_b   1.000
_cell.length_c   1.000
_cell.angle_alpha   90.00
_cell.angle_beta   90.00
_cell.angle_gamma   90.00
#
_symmetry.space_group_name_H-M   'P 1'
#
loop_
_entity.id
_entity.type
_entity.pdbx_description
1 polymer ?
#
loop_
_entity_poly.entity_id
_entity_poly.type
_entity_poly.pdbx_seq_one_letter_code
_entity_poly.pdbx_strand_id
1 'polypeptide(L)' 'VSSALVQNYARIDVAFERGEGAYLFADDGRRFLDFASGIGVTCLGHAHPAVTKALKDQADRLWHVSNLYHIHSQARL' A
#
# COMPACT_ATOMS: atom_id res chain seq x y z
N VAL A 1 13.30 3.11 -24.60
CA VAL A 1 12.30 2.03 -24.42
C VAL A 1 10.94 2.69 -24.35
N SER A 2 9.93 2.18 -25.07
CA SER A 2 8.57 2.75 -24.98
C SER A 2 7.99 2.46 -23.60
N SER A 3 7.44 3.48 -22.94
CA SER A 3 6.75 3.31 -21.64
C SER A 3 5.44 2.55 -21.85
N ALA A 4 5.16 1.54 -20.99
CA ALA A 4 3.87 0.87 -20.93
C ALA A 4 2.78 1.71 -20.22
N LEU A 5 3.17 2.84 -19.61
CA LEU A 5 2.26 3.74 -18.89
C LEU A 5 1.81 4.91 -19.76
N VAL A 6 0.53 5.27 -19.63
CA VAL A 6 -0.03 6.52 -20.15
C VAL A 6 0.61 7.71 -19.42
N GLN A 7 1.01 8.74 -20.16
CA GLN A 7 1.77 9.90 -19.66
C GLN A 7 0.87 10.97 -19.02
N ASN A 8 0.08 10.59 -18.00
CA ASN A 8 -0.88 11.49 -17.33
C ASN A 8 -0.38 12.09 -16.00
N TYR A 9 0.85 11.79 -15.57
CA TYR A 9 1.44 12.30 -14.32
C TYR A 9 2.81 12.92 -14.55
N ALA A 10 3.06 14.08 -13.93
CA ALA A 10 4.38 14.66 -13.76
C ALA A 10 5.07 14.02 -12.55
N ARG A 11 5.68 12.86 -12.75
CA ARG A 11 6.29 12.07 -11.67
C ARG A 11 7.62 12.68 -11.21
N ILE A 12 7.88 12.62 -9.90
CA ILE A 12 9.20 12.88 -9.33
C ILE A 12 10.10 11.67 -9.64
N ASP A 13 11.35 11.93 -10.01
CA ASP A 13 12.33 10.89 -10.32
C ASP A 13 12.91 10.28 -9.03
N VAL A 14 12.08 9.50 -8.35
CA VAL A 14 12.45 8.66 -7.21
C VAL A 14 11.60 7.39 -7.24
N ALA A 15 12.23 6.24 -7.08
CA ALA A 15 11.56 4.95 -7.03
C ALA A 15 11.76 4.32 -5.65
N PHE A 16 10.67 4.20 -4.88
CA PHE A 16 10.69 3.55 -3.57
C PHE A 16 10.47 2.05 -3.70
N GLU A 17 11.35 1.25 -3.09
CA GLU A 17 11.26 -0.22 -3.09
C GLU A 17 10.78 -0.79 -1.75
N ARG A 18 10.92 -0.02 -0.66
CA ARG A 18 10.52 -0.45 0.68
C ARG A 18 10.02 0.72 1.51
N GLY A 19 9.08 0.44 2.41
CA GLY A 19 8.64 1.38 3.44
C GLY A 19 8.48 0.69 4.79
N GLU A 20 8.73 1.42 5.86
CA GLU A 20 8.63 0.94 7.25
C GLU A 20 8.30 2.11 8.19
N GLY A 21 7.11 2.08 8.80
CA GLY A 21 6.63 3.18 9.64
C GLY A 21 6.60 4.49 8.85
N ALA A 22 7.26 5.53 9.35
CA ALA A 22 7.36 6.82 8.67
C ALA A 22 8.54 6.91 7.66
N TYR A 23 9.23 5.81 7.35
CA TYR A 23 10.39 5.84 6.46
C TYR A 23 10.12 5.14 5.13
N LEU A 24 10.66 5.73 4.05
CA LEU A 24 10.73 5.17 2.71
C LEU A 24 12.19 4.96 2.30
N PHE A 25 12.43 3.90 1.54
CA PHE A 25 13.74 3.50 1.04
C PHE A 25 13.67 3.41 -0.48
N ALA A 26 14.48 4.23 -1.15
CA ALA A 26 14.60 4.25 -2.60
C ALA A 26 15.52 3.12 -3.08
N ASP A 27 15.33 2.71 -4.33
CA ASP A 27 16.14 1.68 -5.00
C ASP A 27 17.61 2.10 -5.21
N ASP A 28 17.90 3.39 -5.13
CA ASP A 28 19.26 3.95 -5.08
C ASP A 28 19.89 3.99 -3.68
N GLY A 29 19.22 3.41 -2.68
CA GLY A 29 19.68 3.30 -1.30
C GLY A 29 19.40 4.52 -0.41
N ARG A 30 18.83 5.61 -0.94
CA ARG A 30 18.45 6.77 -0.12
C ARG A 30 17.27 6.43 0.80
N ARG A 31 17.30 6.98 2.01
CA ARG A 31 16.23 6.87 3.01
C ARG A 31 15.57 8.23 3.22
N PHE A 32 14.23 8.25 3.23
CA PHE A 32 13.42 9.45 3.35
C PHE A 32 12.50 9.32 4.56
N LEU A 33 12.36 10.39 5.34
CA LEU A 33 11.28 10.54 6.32
C LEU A 33 10.05 11.06 5.58
N ASP A 34 8.95 10.31 5.63
CA ASP A 34 7.75 10.57 4.85
C ASP A 34 6.82 11.56 5.55
N PHE A 35 6.80 12.80 5.03
CA PHE A 35 5.86 13.86 5.42
C PHE A 35 4.65 13.96 4.49
N ALA A 36 4.59 13.17 3.42
CA ALA A 36 3.49 13.20 2.46
C ALA A 36 2.43 12.15 2.80
N SER A 37 2.82 11.02 3.40
CA SER A 37 1.97 9.86 3.68
C SER A 37 1.20 9.38 2.44
N GLY A 38 1.81 9.51 1.26
CA GLY A 38 1.14 9.23 -0.01
C GLY A 38 -0.14 10.04 -0.22
N ILE A 39 -0.11 11.35 0.06
CA ILE A 39 -1.30 12.23 0.08
C ILE A 39 -2.26 11.78 1.20
N GLY A 40 -1.73 11.61 2.41
CA GLY A 40 -2.52 11.28 3.62
C GLY A 40 -3.11 9.87 3.68
N VAL A 41 -2.74 8.98 2.76
CA VAL A 41 -3.24 7.59 2.68
C VAL A 41 -2.62 6.69 3.74
N THR A 42 -1.29 6.73 3.91
CA THR A 42 -0.56 5.82 4.81
C THR A 42 -0.51 6.37 6.24
N CYS A 43 -1.67 6.64 6.84
CA CYS A 43 -1.80 7.28 8.16
C CYS A 43 -1.22 6.44 9.32
N LEU A 44 -1.14 5.12 9.17
CA LEU A 44 -0.48 4.20 10.11
C LEU A 44 0.99 3.92 9.74
N GLY A 45 1.53 4.66 8.76
CA GLY A 45 2.83 4.39 8.16
C GLY A 45 2.82 3.22 7.18
N HIS A 46 3.98 2.98 6.59
CA HIS A 46 4.22 1.91 5.62
C HIS A 46 4.41 0.57 6.32
N ALA A 47 3.81 -0.49 5.75
CA ALA A 47 3.95 -1.87 6.22
C ALA A 47 3.66 -2.09 7.73
N HIS A 48 2.66 -1.38 8.27
CA HIS A 48 2.30 -1.51 9.68
C HIS A 48 1.94 -2.98 10.04
N PRO A 49 2.61 -3.62 11.03
CA PRO A 49 2.52 -5.06 11.26
C PRO A 49 1.08 -5.59 11.43
N ALA A 50 0.23 -4.86 12.17
CA ALA A 50 -1.17 -5.26 12.36
C ALA A 50 -1.98 -5.25 11.05
N VAL A 51 -1.77 -4.25 10.19
CA VAL A 51 -2.49 -4.12 8.90
C VAL A 51 -2.01 -5.20 7.94
N THR A 52 -0.69 -5.38 7.83
CA THR A 52 -0.10 -6.41 6.98
C THR A 52 -0.54 -7.82 7.39
N LYS A 53 -0.61 -8.10 8.70
CA LYS A 53 -1.10 -9.39 9.18
C LYS A 53 -2.57 -9.61 8.84
N ALA A 54 -3.45 -8.64 9.14
CA ALA A 54 -4.87 -8.75 8.85
C ALA A 54 -5.15 -8.95 7.34
N LEU A 55 -4.40 -8.25 6.48
CA LEU A 55 -4.48 -8.41 5.03
C LEU A 55 -4.10 -9.83 4.59
N LYS A 56 -2.94 -10.34 5.04
CA LYS A 56 -2.45 -11.68 4.67
C LYS A 56 -3.39 -12.77 5.16
N ASP A 57 -3.77 -12.72 6.44
CA ASP A 57 -4.68 -13.69 7.05
C ASP A 57 -6.00 -13.80 6.26
N GLN A 58 -6.55 -12.67 5.78
CA GLN A 58 -7.79 -12.67 5.00
C GLN A 58 -7.57 -13.11 3.56
N ALA A 59 -6.49 -12.66 2.91
CA ALA A 59 -6.16 -13.00 1.54
C ALA A 59 -5.95 -14.51 1.35
N ASP A 60 -5.30 -15.17 2.30
CA ASP A 60 -5.07 -16.63 2.29
C ASP A 60 -6.39 -17.42 2.48
N ARG A 61 -7.43 -16.78 3.01
CA ARG A 61 -8.72 -17.43 3.32
C ARG A 61 -9.77 -17.19 2.27
N LEU A 62 -10.02 -15.92 1.90
CA LEU A 62 -11.08 -15.53 0.99
C LEU A 62 -10.88 -14.10 0.49
N TRP A 63 -10.84 -13.93 -0.83
CA TRP A 63 -10.69 -12.61 -1.47
C TRP A 63 -12.03 -11.99 -1.87
N HIS A 64 -12.82 -12.68 -2.69
CA HIS A 64 -14.04 -12.10 -3.26
C HIS A 64 -15.12 -13.15 -3.54
N VAL A 65 -16.36 -12.82 -3.18
CA VAL A 65 -17.55 -13.62 -3.46
C VAL A 65 -18.71 -12.82 -4.07
N SER A 66 -18.51 -11.54 -4.43
CA SER A 66 -19.56 -10.55 -4.75
C SER A 66 -20.44 -10.16 -3.56
N ASN A 67 -21.40 -9.26 -3.80
CA ASN A 67 -22.36 -8.80 -2.80
C ASN A 67 -23.58 -9.74 -2.65
N LEU A 68 -23.62 -10.88 -3.35
CA LEU A 68 -24.75 -11.82 -3.30
C LEU A 68 -24.75 -12.72 -2.05
N TYR A 69 -23.64 -12.81 -1.32
CA TYR A 69 -23.48 -13.72 -0.18
C TYR A 69 -23.11 -12.96 1.10
N HIS A 70 -23.34 -13.60 2.24
CA HIS A 70 -22.97 -13.04 3.54
C HIS A 70 -21.45 -13.05 3.76
N ILE A 71 -20.91 -11.92 4.21
CA ILE A 71 -19.50 -11.76 4.59
C ILE A 71 -19.44 -11.33 6.06
N HIS A 72 -19.32 -12.30 6.96
CA HIS A 72 -19.41 -12.05 8.41
C HIS A 72 -18.39 -11.04 8.93
N SER A 73 -17.18 -11.00 8.37
CA SER A 73 -16.15 -10.03 8.75
C SER A 73 -16.53 -8.59 8.40
N GLN A 74 -17.28 -8.38 7.31
CA GLN A 74 -17.75 -7.06 6.89
C GLN A 74 -18.93 -6.57 7.75
N ALA A 75 -19.73 -7.48 8.31
CA ALA A 75 -20.89 -7.14 9.14
C ALA A 75 -20.52 -6.70 10.58
N ARG A 76 -19.25 -6.84 10.98
CA ARG A 76 -18.74 -6.51 12.32
C ARG A 76 -17.93 -5.21 12.22
N LEU A 77 -18.62 -4.07 12.24
CA LEU A 77 -18.03 -2.74 12.45
C LEU A 77 -18.42 -2.24 13.85
#